data_AF-A0A2N8HDP6-F1
#
_entry.id   AF-A0A2N8HDP6-F1
#
_cell.length_a   1.000
_cell.length_b   1.000
_cell.length_c   1.000
_cell.angle_alpha   90.00
_cell.angle_beta   90.00
_cell.angle_gamma   90.00
#
_symmetry.space_group_name_H-M   'P 1'
#
loop_
_entity.id
_entity.type
_entity.pdbx_description
1 polymer ?
#
loop_
_entity_poly.entity_id
_entity_poly.type
_entity_poly.pdbx_seq_one_letter_code
_entity_poly.pdbx_strand_id
1 'polypeptide(L)'
;MKTILIDNDLTLVVEDAIPATPADTPQEVLALAVCASPDGSTDAGDLALLHAAKERNVALPYAQQRDSWAAPSRERPYSTVMLKATDREDAAPFMVARGSLRALEKLCEAGHREKENIRKAFEEYSSSGFEPVAIAIHRPGSPWQLLGVVPMHAMRDVRSLAKAKANFRYFHVWDWPLRVLHWTWVFCIIGLASTGICIAEGWFLKMGDLHGAFQFGTLRFVHYALGWTLVVVMMLRFSCFFMASNKYQSFRALFPISRQRWKDLFTTAWDYVCARSALAPRYIGHNPLQQWTYTGVYVLFTTMVVTGLALYALYEPRHWFYHLFMPLNDLIGIPYVRLVHLIGMWCFIIFAMVHVYLSILSGNVDRDGTISSMFSGGRWLRKGVKFRDE
;
A
#
# COMPACT_ATOMS: atom_id res chain seq x y z
N MET A 1 26.41 1.90 11.82
CA MET A 1 25.93 0.82 10.94
C MET A 1 24.52 0.48 11.42
N LYS A 2 23.54 0.68 10.55
CA LYS A 2 22.13 0.65 10.93
C LYS A 2 21.60 -0.79 10.92
N THR A 3 21.22 -1.31 12.08
CA THR A 3 20.56 -2.62 12.21
C THR A 3 19.07 -2.44 12.35
N ILE A 4 18.29 -3.27 11.66
CA ILE A 4 16.82 -3.23 11.69
C ILE A 4 16.29 -4.58 12.14
N LEU A 5 15.52 -4.61 13.23
CA LEU A 5 14.72 -5.76 13.65
C LEU A 5 13.24 -5.45 13.41
N ILE A 6 12.53 -6.41 12.79
CA ILE A 6 11.07 -6.34 12.61
C ILE A 6 10.46 -7.38 13.54
N ASP A 7 9.78 -6.93 14.59
CA ASP A 7 9.02 -7.79 15.49
C ASP A 7 7.53 -7.38 15.47
N ASN A 8 6.69 -8.25 14.90
CA ASN A 8 5.25 -8.03 14.75
C ASN A 8 4.87 -6.67 14.13
N ASP A 9 4.47 -5.71 14.99
CA ASP A 9 4.00 -4.35 14.65
C ASP A 9 5.08 -3.27 14.91
N LEU A 10 6.28 -3.65 15.36
CA LEU A 10 7.37 -2.75 15.71
C LEU A 10 8.58 -3.01 14.80
N THR A 11 9.06 -1.94 14.17
CA THR A 11 10.36 -1.88 13.52
C THR A 11 11.30 -1.15 14.45
N LEU A 12 12.26 -1.88 15.01
CA LEU A 12 13.30 -1.34 15.87
C LEU A 12 14.56 -1.12 15.04
N VAL A 13 15.13 0.07 15.17
CA VAL A 13 16.37 0.46 14.51
C VAL A 13 17.40 0.73 15.59
N VAL A 14 18.55 0.06 15.49
CA VAL A 14 19.68 0.24 16.40
C VAL A 14 20.86 0.78 15.60
N GLU A 15 21.40 1.92 16.03
CA GLU A 15 22.61 2.53 15.41
C GLU A 15 23.88 2.15 16.19
N ASP A 16 25.02 2.69 15.78
CA ASP A 16 26.28 2.44 16.49
C ASP A 16 26.24 3.07 17.89
N ALA A 17 26.83 2.36 18.86
CA ALA A 17 26.94 2.86 20.21
C ALA A 17 27.90 4.06 20.25
N ILE A 18 27.57 5.03 21.09
CA ILE A 18 28.36 6.24 21.30
C ILE A 18 29.01 6.11 22.68
N PRO A 19 30.33 5.87 22.75
CA PRO A 19 31.04 5.78 24.03
C PRO A 19 31.15 7.16 24.69
N ALA A 20 31.15 7.17 26.03
CA ALA A 20 31.33 8.37 26.85
C ALA A 20 32.77 8.88 26.81
N THR A 21 33.72 7.93 26.82
CA THR A 21 35.15 8.17 26.85
C THR A 21 35.83 7.51 25.65
N PRO A 22 36.87 8.12 25.06
CA PRO A 22 37.60 7.53 23.93
C PRO A 22 38.30 6.19 24.24
N ALA A 23 38.43 5.85 25.53
CA ALA A 23 39.00 4.60 25.98
C ALA A 23 38.05 3.41 25.77
N ASP A 24 36.73 3.66 25.70
CA ASP A 24 35.72 2.62 25.58
C ASP A 24 35.33 2.41 24.11
N THR A 25 35.15 1.15 23.72
CA THR A 25 34.80 0.82 22.35
C THR A 25 33.27 0.76 22.17
N PRO A 26 32.73 1.19 21.00
CA PRO A 26 31.30 1.02 20.71
C PRO A 26 30.80 -0.43 20.82
N GLN A 27 31.68 -1.39 20.53
CA GLN A 27 31.38 -2.82 20.61
C GLN A 27 31.20 -3.27 22.06
N GLU A 28 32.04 -2.79 22.98
CA GLU A 28 31.94 -3.08 24.40
C GLU A 28 30.67 -2.48 25.01
N VAL A 29 30.33 -1.24 24.63
CA VAL A 29 29.08 -0.59 25.03
C VAL A 29 27.88 -1.43 24.58
N LEU A 30 27.86 -1.88 23.32
CA LEU A 30 26.77 -2.72 22.80
C LEU A 30 26.73 -4.09 23.49
N ALA A 31 27.88 -4.73 23.73
CA ALA A 31 27.96 -6.02 24.42
C ALA A 31 27.37 -5.95 25.83
N LEU A 32 27.73 -4.91 26.60
CA LEU A 32 27.18 -4.67 27.93
C LEU A 32 25.69 -4.33 27.88
N ALA A 33 25.20 -3.66 26.83
CA ALA A 33 23.77 -3.40 26.62
C ALA A 33 22.96 -4.70 26.53
N VAL A 34 23.50 -5.67 25.79
CA VAL A 34 22.91 -6.98 25.57
C VAL A 34 22.98 -7.80 26.85
N CYS A 35 24.16 -7.93 27.46
CA CYS A 35 24.35 -8.70 28.70
C CYS A 35 23.60 -8.11 29.90
N ALA A 36 23.23 -6.82 29.87
CA ALA A 36 22.38 -6.19 30.88
C ALA A 36 20.88 -6.52 30.74
N SER A 37 20.48 -7.17 29.65
CA SER A 37 19.12 -7.66 29.45
C SER A 37 18.90 -8.94 30.27
N PRO A 38 17.68 -9.21 30.75
CA PRO A 38 17.38 -10.48 31.41
C PRO A 38 17.64 -11.68 30.48
N ASP A 39 18.25 -12.73 31.02
CA ASP A 39 18.40 -14.00 30.31
C ASP A 39 17.04 -14.54 29.83
N GLY A 40 16.91 -14.76 28.52
CA GLY A 40 15.66 -15.24 27.91
C GLY A 40 14.55 -14.19 27.76
N SER A 41 14.87 -12.89 27.85
CA SER A 41 13.91 -11.81 27.60
C SER A 41 13.21 -11.94 26.24
N THR A 42 11.90 -11.72 26.24
CA THR A 42 11.05 -11.68 25.03
C THR A 42 10.73 -10.24 24.61
N ASP A 43 11.29 -9.24 25.28
CA ASP A 43 11.06 -7.83 24.93
C ASP A 43 11.71 -7.49 23.59
N ALA A 44 10.98 -6.76 22.75
CA ALA A 44 11.41 -6.43 21.40
C ALA A 44 12.69 -5.59 21.40
N GLY A 45 12.86 -4.69 22.39
CA GLY A 45 14.06 -3.87 22.54
C GLY A 45 15.30 -4.70 22.83
N ASP A 46 15.19 -5.68 23.72
CA ASP A 46 16.30 -6.58 24.08
C ASP A 46 16.70 -7.46 22.91
N LEU A 47 15.71 -8.00 22.17
CA LEU A 47 15.94 -8.76 20.96
C LEU A 47 16.61 -7.92 19.87
N ALA A 48 16.28 -6.63 19.75
CA ALA A 48 16.90 -5.71 18.78
C ALA A 48 18.38 -5.47 19.09
N LEU A 49 18.74 -5.30 20.37
CA LEU A 49 20.14 -5.18 20.79
C LEU A 49 20.91 -6.47 20.51
N LEU A 50 20.33 -7.63 20.84
CA LEU A 50 20.93 -8.94 20.55
C LEU A 50 21.15 -9.15 19.05
N HIS A 51 20.17 -8.77 18.23
CA HIS A 51 20.28 -8.84 16.77
C HIS A 51 21.39 -7.92 16.24
N ALA A 52 21.48 -6.68 16.75
CA ALA A 52 22.55 -5.75 16.40
C ALA A 52 23.94 -6.28 16.79
N ALA A 53 24.08 -6.91 17.95
CA ALA A 53 25.34 -7.52 18.36
C ALA A 53 25.75 -8.69 17.43
N LYS A 54 24.79 -9.55 17.07
CA LYS A 54 25.03 -10.68 16.15
C LYS A 54 25.41 -10.21 14.74
N GLU A 55 24.67 -9.26 14.17
CA GLU A 55 24.94 -8.74 12.83
C GLU A 55 26.31 -8.07 12.73
N ARG A 56 26.73 -7.41 13.82
CA ARG A 56 28.04 -6.75 13.93
C ARG A 56 29.16 -7.68 14.40
N ASN A 57 28.89 -8.98 14.58
CA ASN A 57 29.84 -9.98 15.11
C ASN A 57 30.53 -9.55 16.42
N VAL A 58 29.79 -8.90 17.32
CA VAL A 58 30.31 -8.46 18.62
C VAL A 58 30.36 -9.65 19.58
N ALA A 59 31.53 -9.89 20.17
CA ALA A 59 31.69 -10.89 21.21
C ALA A 59 30.96 -10.47 22.50
N LEU A 60 30.34 -11.43 23.20
CA LEU A 60 29.66 -11.22 24.48
C LEU A 60 30.46 -11.90 25.60
N PRO A 61 31.53 -11.26 26.12
CA PRO A 61 32.45 -11.88 27.08
C PRO A 61 31.94 -11.79 28.54
N TYR A 62 30.66 -11.47 28.77
CA TYR A 62 30.11 -11.29 30.10
C TYR A 62 28.91 -12.21 30.32
N ALA A 63 28.90 -12.90 31.47
CA ALA A 63 27.79 -13.72 31.91
C ALA A 63 27.09 -13.09 33.11
N GLN A 64 25.76 -13.20 33.13
CA GLN A 64 24.92 -12.75 34.24
C GLN A 64 25.04 -13.72 35.43
N GLN A 65 25.18 -13.17 36.63
CA GLN A 65 25.08 -13.97 37.84
C GLN A 65 23.61 -14.33 38.10
N ARG A 66 23.33 -15.59 38.51
CA ARG A 66 21.97 -16.07 38.78
C ARG A 66 21.23 -15.14 39.74
N ASP A 67 19.99 -14.83 39.39
CA ASP A 67 19.05 -13.99 40.17
C ASP A 67 19.58 -12.59 40.54
N SER A 68 20.58 -12.08 39.82
CA SER A 68 21.16 -10.75 40.06
C SER A 68 20.46 -9.60 39.34
N TRP A 69 19.52 -9.91 38.44
CA TRP A 69 18.81 -8.90 37.67
C TRP A 69 17.71 -8.24 38.50
N ALA A 70 17.69 -6.91 38.49
CA ALA A 70 16.64 -6.11 39.10
C ALA A 70 15.95 -5.24 38.05
N ALA A 71 14.62 -5.34 38.01
CA ALA A 71 13.77 -4.53 37.14
C ALA A 71 13.77 -3.05 37.54
N PRO A 72 13.53 -2.13 36.58
CA PRO A 72 13.32 -0.71 36.90
C PRO A 72 12.12 -0.52 37.83
N SER A 73 12.22 0.41 38.78
CA SER A 73 11.15 0.81 39.71
C SER A 73 10.87 2.32 39.62
N ARG A 74 9.81 2.80 40.29
CA ARG A 74 9.50 4.25 40.33
C ARG A 74 10.63 5.09 40.91
N GLU A 75 11.37 4.54 41.87
CA GLU A 75 12.51 5.20 42.51
C GLU A 75 13.81 5.02 41.71
N ARG A 76 13.90 3.93 40.93
CA ARG A 76 15.08 3.57 40.12
C ARG A 76 14.66 3.33 38.66
N PRO A 77 14.64 4.36 37.81
CA PRO A 77 14.21 4.26 36.40
C PRO A 77 15.29 3.63 35.49
N TYR A 78 16.02 2.66 36.01
CA TYR A 78 17.07 1.88 35.33
C TYR A 78 17.08 0.47 35.92
N SER A 79 17.39 -0.53 35.09
CA SER A 79 17.63 -1.90 35.55
C SER A 79 19.08 -2.05 36.00
N THR A 80 19.33 -3.00 36.89
CA THR A 80 20.70 -3.35 37.33
C THR A 80 20.93 -4.85 37.23
N VAL A 81 22.17 -5.25 36.94
CA VAL A 81 22.61 -6.64 36.89
C VAL A 81 24.02 -6.78 37.42
N MET A 82 24.37 -7.94 38.00
CA MET A 82 25.76 -8.31 38.27
C MET A 82 26.31 -9.15 37.13
N LEU A 83 27.37 -8.66 36.49
CA LEU A 83 28.07 -9.34 35.42
C LEU A 83 29.45 -9.84 35.88
N LYS A 84 29.85 -10.99 35.34
CA LYS A 84 31.20 -11.54 35.49
C LYS A 84 31.78 -11.82 34.11
N ALA A 85 33.05 -11.49 33.91
CA ALA A 85 33.74 -11.79 32.66
C ALA A 85 33.93 -13.31 32.50
N THR A 86 33.68 -13.85 31.32
CA THR A 86 33.74 -15.30 31.02
C THR A 86 35.14 -15.77 30.65
N ASP A 87 36.02 -14.85 30.28
CA ASP A 87 37.40 -15.11 29.88
C ASP A 87 38.36 -15.34 31.07
N ARG A 88 38.00 -14.85 32.26
CA ARG A 88 38.82 -14.90 33.48
C ARG A 88 38.01 -15.39 34.67
N GLU A 89 38.30 -16.60 35.15
CA GLU A 89 37.64 -17.16 36.34
C GLU A 89 37.81 -16.31 37.61
N ASP A 90 38.93 -15.58 37.72
CA ASP A 90 39.26 -14.69 38.85
C ASP A 90 38.71 -13.26 38.72
N ALA A 91 37.97 -12.94 37.66
CA ALA A 91 37.40 -11.61 37.49
C ALA A 91 36.36 -11.31 38.59
N ALA A 92 36.59 -10.22 39.33
CA ALA A 92 35.62 -9.72 40.30
C ALA A 92 34.31 -9.33 39.59
N PRO A 93 33.14 -9.72 40.12
CA PRO A 93 31.87 -9.33 39.55
C PRO A 93 31.69 -7.81 39.69
N PHE A 94 31.08 -7.20 38.68
CA PHE A 94 30.78 -5.77 38.66
C PHE A 94 29.32 -5.56 38.32
N MET A 95 28.77 -4.42 38.75
CA MET A 95 27.37 -4.11 38.52
C MET A 95 27.23 -3.24 37.27
N VAL A 96 26.21 -3.51 36.46
CA VAL A 96 25.86 -2.71 35.28
C VAL A 96 24.44 -2.20 35.42
N ALA A 97 24.24 -0.92 35.11
CA ALA A 97 22.95 -0.28 35.04
C ALA A 97 22.59 0.07 33.60
N ARG A 98 21.34 -0.21 33.20
CA ARG A 98 20.80 0.13 31.88
C ARG A 98 19.51 0.93 32.04
N GLY A 99 19.38 2.04 31.31
CA GLY A 99 18.17 2.85 31.39
C GLY A 99 18.23 4.10 30.52
N SER A 100 17.39 5.08 30.86
CA SER A 100 17.42 6.38 30.17
C SER A 100 18.69 7.16 30.50
N LEU A 101 19.20 7.93 29.52
CA LEU A 101 20.38 8.78 29.72
C LEU A 101 20.23 9.70 30.94
N ARG A 102 19.08 10.36 31.10
CA ARG A 102 18.81 11.25 32.24
C ARG A 102 18.87 10.55 33.60
N ALA A 103 18.49 9.27 33.66
CA ALA A 103 18.54 8.50 34.89
C ALA A 103 19.98 8.15 35.28
N LEU A 104 20.78 7.68 34.31
CA LEU A 104 22.16 7.31 34.57
C LEU A 104 23.08 8.53 34.75
N GLU A 105 22.77 9.68 34.14
CA GLU A 105 23.46 10.94 34.41
C GLU A 105 23.31 11.44 35.86
N LYS A 106 22.20 11.09 36.53
CA LYS A 106 22.00 11.38 37.96
C LYS A 106 22.71 10.36 38.84
N LEU A 107 22.80 9.12 38.39
CA LEU A 107 23.48 8.04 39.11
C LEU A 107 25.00 8.20 39.06
N CYS A 108 25.54 8.65 37.93
CA CYS A 108 26.97 8.78 37.72
C CYS A 108 27.44 10.20 38.08
N GLU A 109 28.50 10.28 38.88
CA GLU A 109 29.30 11.50 39.09
C GLU A 109 30.19 11.80 37.87
N ALA A 110 29.68 11.61 36.66
CA ALA A 110 30.44 11.86 35.44
C ALA A 110 30.79 13.35 35.31
N GLY A 111 31.98 13.63 34.76
CA GLY A 111 32.47 15.00 34.61
C GLY A 111 31.58 15.80 33.67
N HIS A 112 31.46 17.12 33.90
CA HIS A 112 30.58 17.98 33.11
C HIS A 112 30.88 17.91 31.59
N ARG A 113 32.15 17.63 31.21
CA ARG A 113 32.58 17.48 29.80
C ARG A 113 32.09 16.17 29.16
N GLU A 114 32.08 15.06 29.90
CA GLU A 114 31.62 13.75 29.39
C GLU A 114 30.12 13.78 29.10
N LYS A 115 29.34 14.35 30.03
CA LYS A 115 27.89 14.56 29.86
C LYS A 115 27.59 15.43 28.64
N GLU A 116 28.34 16.52 28.47
CA GLU A 116 28.19 17.43 27.32
C GLU A 116 28.48 16.74 25.98
N ASN A 117 29.53 15.91 25.93
CA ASN A 117 29.94 15.20 24.71
C ASN A 117 28.88 14.20 24.25
N ILE A 118 28.36 13.38 25.17
CA ILE A 118 27.30 12.41 24.85
C ILE A 118 26.04 13.13 24.42
N ARG A 119 25.66 14.21 25.11
CA ARG A 119 24.47 14.98 24.76
C ARG A 119 24.58 15.57 23.34
N LYS A 120 25.72 16.16 23.00
CA LYS A 120 25.98 16.69 21.65
C LYS A 120 26.01 15.61 20.58
N ALA A 121 26.68 14.49 20.85
CA ALA A 121 26.73 13.36 19.91
C ALA A 121 25.34 12.75 19.68
N PHE A 122 24.48 12.74 20.70
CA PHE A 122 23.12 12.23 20.59
C PHE A 122 22.13 13.23 19.98
N GLU A 123 22.42 14.52 20.00
CA GLU A 123 21.53 15.58 19.50
C GLU A 123 21.19 15.39 18.01
N GLU A 124 22.15 14.90 17.22
CA GLU A 124 21.95 14.54 15.80
C GLU A 124 20.87 13.45 15.64
N TYR A 125 20.90 12.41 16.49
CA TYR A 125 19.96 11.30 16.46
C TYR A 125 18.58 11.66 17.05
N SER A 126 18.54 12.61 18.00
CA SER A 126 17.28 13.05 18.62
C SER A 126 16.31 13.65 17.61
N SER A 127 16.81 14.38 16.60
CA SER A 127 16.00 14.94 15.50
C SER A 127 15.24 13.88 14.70
N SER A 128 15.79 12.67 14.66
CA SER A 128 15.26 11.52 13.91
C SER A 128 14.40 10.59 14.77
N GLY A 129 14.12 10.97 16.02
CA GLY A 129 13.23 10.25 16.93
C GLY A 129 13.89 9.11 17.71
N PHE A 130 15.21 8.94 17.64
CA PHE A 130 15.92 7.92 18.42
C PHE A 130 15.85 8.24 19.92
N GLU A 131 15.75 7.21 20.74
CA GLU A 131 15.88 7.26 22.19
C GLU A 131 17.21 6.62 22.62
N PRO A 132 17.95 7.23 23.56
CA PRO A 132 19.24 6.71 24.00
C PRO A 132 19.04 5.66 25.10
N VAL A 133 19.51 4.44 24.84
CA VAL A 133 19.69 3.42 25.87
C VAL A 133 21.07 3.60 26.49
N ALA A 134 21.12 4.18 27.68
CA ALA A 134 22.37 4.47 28.38
C ALA A 134 22.83 3.29 29.23
N ILE A 135 24.15 3.18 29.41
CA ILE A 135 24.81 2.09 30.13
C ILE A 135 25.84 2.67 31.08
N ALA A 136 25.79 2.26 32.34
CA ALA A 136 26.74 2.64 33.37
C ALA A 136 27.26 1.41 34.11
N ILE A 137 28.49 1.48 34.59
CA ILE A 137 29.17 0.40 35.32
C ILE A 137 29.56 0.86 36.72
N HIS A 138 29.54 -0.07 37.66
CA HIS A 138 30.01 0.12 39.02
C HIS A 138 30.91 -1.05 39.40
N ARG A 139 32.19 -0.75 39.61
CA ARG A 139 33.19 -1.70 40.10
C ARG A 139 33.31 -1.56 41.62
N PRO A 140 33.54 -2.67 42.36
CA PRO A 140 33.74 -2.59 43.81
C PRO A 140 34.81 -1.56 44.18
N GLY A 141 34.44 -0.57 45.01
CA GLY A 141 35.35 0.50 45.45
C GLY A 141 35.46 1.71 44.52
N SER A 142 34.70 1.78 43.42
CA SER A 142 34.65 2.93 42.50
C SER A 142 33.23 3.51 42.42
N PRO A 143 33.06 4.83 42.16
CA PRO A 143 31.74 5.40 41.89
C PRO A 143 31.16 4.88 40.57
N TRP A 144 29.87 5.12 40.34
CA TRP A 144 29.22 4.80 39.06
C TRP A 144 29.83 5.61 37.92
N GLN A 145 30.23 4.90 36.87
CA GLN A 145 30.83 5.48 35.65
C GLN A 145 29.91 5.24 34.46
N LEU A 146 29.60 6.31 33.71
CA LEU A 146 28.80 6.22 32.49
C LEU A 146 29.69 5.77 31.34
N LEU A 147 29.34 4.66 30.69
CA LEU A 147 30.17 4.06 29.63
C LEU A 147 29.78 4.58 28.25
N GLY A 148 28.49 4.77 28.00
CA GLY A 148 28.00 5.22 26.71
C GLY A 148 26.49 5.04 26.52
N VAL A 149 26.04 5.33 25.30
CA VAL A 149 24.65 5.20 24.89
C VAL A 149 24.51 4.41 23.59
N VAL A 150 23.45 3.62 23.47
CA VAL A 150 23.06 2.97 22.23
C VAL A 150 21.80 3.67 21.70
N PRO A 151 21.88 4.38 20.55
CA PRO A 151 20.70 4.99 19.94
C PRO A 151 19.77 3.90 19.41
N MET A 152 18.53 3.90 19.87
CA MET A 152 17.49 2.98 19.43
C MET A 152 16.23 3.74 19.05
N HIS A 153 15.64 3.43 17.89
CA HIS A 153 14.40 4.02 17.44
C HIS A 153 13.34 2.95 17.24
N ALA A 154 12.23 3.05 17.97
CA ALA A 154 11.08 2.18 17.81
C ALA A 154 10.04 2.85 16.90
N MET A 155 9.94 2.37 15.67
CA MET A 155 8.85 2.73 14.77
C MET A 155 7.74 1.70 14.90
N ARG A 156 6.53 2.15 15.23
CA ARG A 156 5.35 1.29 15.12
C ARG A 156 4.94 1.25 13.65
N ASP A 157 5.12 0.13 12.97
CA ASP A 157 4.68 -0.02 11.57
C ASP A 157 3.15 -0.21 11.59
N VAL A 158 2.42 0.82 11.19
CA VAL A 158 0.96 0.83 11.31
C VAL A 158 0.35 0.03 10.15
N ARG A 159 0.17 -1.27 10.36
CA ARG A 159 -0.52 -2.16 9.39
C ARG A 159 -2.02 -1.84 9.25
N SER A 160 -2.63 -1.13 10.21
CA SER A 160 -4.08 -0.84 10.25
C SER A 160 -4.39 0.67 10.23
N LEU A 161 -5.19 1.11 9.24
CA LEU A 161 -5.64 2.51 9.07
C LEU A 161 -6.36 3.09 10.30
N ALA A 162 -6.98 2.24 11.14
CA ALA A 162 -7.66 2.66 12.35
C ALA A 162 -6.70 3.27 13.40
N LYS A 163 -5.43 2.85 13.37
CA LYS A 163 -4.38 3.29 14.31
C LYS A 163 -3.43 4.35 13.70
N ALA A 164 -3.58 4.69 12.42
CA ALA A 164 -2.71 5.65 11.74
C ALA A 164 -3.03 7.09 12.14
N LYS A 165 -1.99 7.90 12.41
CA LYS A 165 -2.11 9.32 12.78
C LYS A 165 -2.90 10.07 11.68
N ALA A 166 -3.78 10.99 12.07
CA ALA A 166 -4.66 11.75 11.18
C ALA A 166 -3.93 12.82 10.33
N ASN A 167 -2.73 12.51 9.84
CA ASN A 167 -1.98 13.37 8.93
C ASN A 167 -2.17 12.85 7.51
N PHE A 168 -2.82 13.64 6.65
CA PHE A 168 -3.10 13.29 5.27
C PHE A 168 -2.06 13.92 4.32
N ARG A 169 -1.64 13.19 3.28
CA ARG A 169 -0.86 13.70 2.15
C ARG A 169 -1.72 13.57 0.89
N TYR A 170 -1.90 14.67 0.16
CA TYR A 170 -2.58 14.66 -1.13
C TYR A 170 -1.65 14.09 -2.18
N PHE A 171 -2.08 13.05 -2.87
CA PHE A 171 -1.39 12.51 -4.04
C PHE A 171 -2.26 12.71 -5.27
N HIS A 172 -1.70 13.35 -6.30
CA HIS A 172 -2.35 13.45 -7.59
C HIS A 172 -2.19 12.10 -8.31
N VAL A 173 -3.29 11.38 -8.52
CA VAL A 173 -3.27 10.02 -9.10
C VAL A 173 -3.82 10.02 -10.53
N TRP A 174 -4.81 10.87 -10.83
CA TRP A 174 -5.53 10.85 -12.10
C TRP A 174 -5.51 12.19 -12.83
N ASP A 175 -4.89 12.19 -14.01
CA ASP A 175 -4.86 13.36 -14.90
C ASP A 175 -6.28 13.77 -15.33
N TRP A 176 -6.51 15.08 -15.46
CA TRP A 176 -7.80 15.65 -15.88
C TRP A 176 -8.38 15.03 -17.18
N PRO A 177 -7.58 14.77 -18.24
CA PRO A 177 -8.10 14.17 -19.48
C PRO A 177 -8.73 12.79 -19.27
N LEU A 178 -8.17 11.99 -18.35
CA LEU A 178 -8.66 10.63 -18.10
C LEU A 178 -10.01 10.64 -17.38
N ARG A 179 -10.25 11.64 -16.53
CA ARG A 179 -11.54 11.85 -15.85
C ARG A 179 -12.62 12.24 -16.85
N VAL A 180 -12.33 13.19 -17.75
CA VAL A 180 -13.28 13.59 -18.79
C VAL A 180 -13.66 12.39 -19.64
N LEU A 181 -12.68 11.61 -20.11
CA LEU A 181 -12.94 10.39 -20.87
C LEU A 181 -13.83 9.43 -20.09
N HIS A 182 -13.55 9.16 -18.81
CA HIS A 182 -14.36 8.28 -17.96
C HIS A 182 -15.83 8.73 -17.89
N TRP A 183 -16.09 10.01 -17.63
CA TRP A 183 -17.47 10.51 -17.58
C TRP A 183 -18.15 10.43 -18.94
N THR A 184 -17.43 10.67 -20.03
CA THR A 184 -17.97 10.46 -21.39
C THR A 184 -18.35 8.99 -21.62
N TRP A 185 -17.55 8.02 -21.15
CA TRP A 185 -17.92 6.59 -21.19
C TRP A 185 -19.23 6.34 -20.45
N VAL A 186 -19.37 6.86 -19.23
CA VAL A 186 -20.58 6.68 -18.39
C VAL A 186 -21.83 7.19 -19.12
N PHE A 187 -21.78 8.41 -19.66
CA PHE A 187 -22.91 8.97 -20.40
C PHE A 187 -23.24 8.19 -21.67
N CYS A 188 -22.22 7.76 -22.42
CA CYS A 188 -22.43 6.96 -23.63
C CYS A 188 -23.07 5.60 -23.31
N ILE A 189 -22.60 4.88 -22.27
CA ILE A 189 -23.14 3.58 -21.89
C ILE A 189 -24.61 3.71 -21.48
N ILE A 190 -24.94 4.71 -20.64
CA ILE A 190 -26.33 4.93 -20.20
C ILE A 190 -27.23 5.21 -21.42
N GLY A 191 -26.83 6.15 -22.28
CA GLY A 191 -27.61 6.49 -23.47
C GLY A 191 -27.76 5.34 -24.46
N LEU A 192 -26.68 4.57 -24.72
CA LEU A 192 -26.70 3.41 -25.60
C LEU A 192 -27.54 2.26 -25.04
N ALA A 193 -27.47 2.00 -23.73
CA ALA A 193 -28.27 0.96 -23.09
C ALA A 193 -29.77 1.34 -23.12
N SER A 194 -30.12 2.57 -22.76
CA SER A 194 -31.51 3.04 -22.78
C SER A 194 -32.10 2.98 -24.19
N THR A 195 -31.40 3.54 -25.18
CA THR A 195 -31.86 3.48 -26.58
C THR A 195 -31.84 2.05 -27.14
N GLY A 196 -30.85 1.24 -26.77
CA GLY A 196 -30.73 -0.16 -27.18
C GLY A 196 -31.90 -1.03 -26.71
N ILE A 197 -32.32 -0.88 -25.44
CA ILE A 197 -33.52 -1.55 -24.89
C ILE A 197 -34.77 -1.17 -25.70
N CYS A 198 -34.96 0.13 -25.98
CA CYS A 198 -36.10 0.60 -26.76
C CYS A 198 -36.11 0.03 -28.19
N ILE A 199 -34.94 -0.13 -28.83
CA ILE A 199 -34.80 -0.76 -30.15
C ILE A 199 -35.11 -2.26 -30.08
N ALA A 200 -34.64 -2.94 -29.04
CA ALA A 200 -34.79 -4.39 -28.88
C ALA A 200 -36.24 -4.81 -28.60
N GLU A 201 -36.94 -4.10 -27.71
CA GLU A 201 -38.32 -4.41 -27.34
C GLU A 201 -39.36 -3.90 -28.36
N GLY A 202 -38.95 -3.04 -29.29
CA GLY A 202 -39.85 -2.43 -30.27
C GLY A 202 -40.93 -1.58 -29.61
N TRP A 203 -40.60 -0.84 -28.54
CA TRP A 203 -41.56 -0.07 -27.72
C TRP A 203 -42.53 0.80 -28.55
N PHE A 204 -42.04 1.39 -29.64
CA PHE A 204 -42.83 2.24 -30.54
C PHE A 204 -43.82 1.46 -31.43
N LEU A 205 -43.54 0.19 -31.73
CA LEU A 205 -44.49 -0.68 -32.46
C LEU A 205 -45.66 -1.11 -31.56
N LYS A 206 -45.47 -1.12 -30.23
CA LYS A 206 -46.53 -1.43 -29.25
C LYS A 206 -47.47 -0.27 -28.95
N MET A 207 -47.02 0.98 -29.12
CA MET A 207 -47.79 2.19 -28.77
C MET A 207 -48.64 2.75 -29.94
N GLY A 208 -48.68 2.08 -31.09
CA GLY A 208 -49.72 2.26 -32.11
C GLY A 208 -49.73 3.57 -32.91
N ASP A 209 -48.79 4.49 -32.70
CA ASP A 209 -48.79 5.79 -33.39
C ASP A 209 -47.85 5.79 -34.61
N LEU A 210 -48.36 5.27 -35.73
CA LEU A 210 -47.65 5.15 -37.01
C LEU A 210 -47.78 6.39 -37.92
N HIS A 211 -48.56 7.40 -37.52
CA HIS A 211 -48.90 8.52 -38.41
C HIS A 211 -48.23 9.87 -38.04
N GLY A 212 -47.75 10.06 -36.81
CA GLY A 212 -47.39 11.40 -36.33
C GLY A 212 -45.91 11.76 -36.22
N ALA A 213 -44.99 10.82 -35.98
CA ALA A 213 -43.64 11.22 -35.59
C ALA A 213 -42.54 10.21 -35.98
N PHE A 214 -41.45 10.72 -36.56
CA PHE A 214 -40.19 10.01 -36.86
C PHE A 214 -39.45 9.57 -35.56
N GLN A 215 -40.16 9.29 -34.48
CA GLN A 215 -39.61 8.98 -33.15
C GLN A 215 -38.69 7.77 -33.17
N PHE A 216 -39.06 6.70 -33.89
CA PHE A 216 -38.22 5.51 -34.01
C PHE A 216 -36.94 5.79 -34.81
N GLY A 217 -37.02 6.63 -35.84
CA GLY A 217 -35.87 7.08 -36.63
C GLY A 217 -34.92 7.95 -35.81
N THR A 218 -35.46 8.92 -35.05
CA THR A 218 -34.70 9.76 -34.13
C THR A 218 -34.00 8.93 -33.06
N LEU A 219 -34.68 7.93 -32.49
CA LEU A 219 -34.09 7.05 -31.48
C LEU A 219 -32.91 6.25 -32.03
N ARG A 220 -33.05 5.67 -33.23
CA ARG A 220 -31.95 4.98 -33.91
C ARG A 220 -30.79 5.94 -34.22
N PHE A 221 -31.10 7.16 -34.68
CA PHE A 221 -30.09 8.18 -34.93
C PHE A 221 -29.30 8.52 -33.67
N VAL A 222 -29.97 8.74 -32.54
CA VAL A 222 -29.31 8.99 -31.24
C VAL A 222 -28.43 7.81 -30.83
N HIS A 223 -28.91 6.58 -30.99
CA HIS A 223 -28.10 5.38 -30.71
C HIS A 223 -26.82 5.34 -31.56
N TYR A 224 -26.92 5.61 -32.86
CA TYR A 224 -25.76 5.64 -33.75
C TYR A 224 -24.80 6.79 -33.43
N ALA A 225 -25.32 7.98 -33.12
CA ALA A 225 -24.51 9.14 -32.74
C ALA A 225 -23.71 8.87 -31.44
N LEU A 226 -24.36 8.26 -30.44
CA LEU A 226 -23.70 7.83 -29.20
C LEU A 226 -22.69 6.71 -29.45
N GLY A 227 -22.98 5.79 -30.37
CA GLY A 227 -22.06 4.73 -30.78
C GLY A 227 -20.79 5.29 -31.42
N TRP A 228 -20.91 6.24 -32.33
CA TRP A 228 -19.76 6.94 -32.91
C TRP A 228 -18.98 7.75 -31.87
N THR A 229 -19.67 8.39 -30.93
CA THR A 229 -19.03 9.09 -29.81
C THR A 229 -18.20 8.10 -28.96
N LEU A 230 -18.76 6.92 -28.66
CA LEU A 230 -18.06 5.86 -27.93
C LEU A 230 -16.81 5.38 -28.68
N VAL A 231 -16.87 5.24 -30.00
CA VAL A 231 -15.71 4.88 -30.84
C VAL A 231 -14.62 5.94 -30.73
N VAL A 232 -14.96 7.22 -30.86
CA VAL A 232 -13.99 8.32 -30.73
C VAL A 232 -13.34 8.32 -29.35
N VAL A 233 -14.13 8.16 -28.29
CA VAL A 233 -13.62 8.08 -26.90
C VAL A 233 -12.69 6.88 -26.74
N MET A 234 -13.00 5.73 -27.34
CA MET A 234 -12.15 4.53 -27.35
C MET A 234 -10.82 4.78 -28.07
N MET A 235 -10.85 5.44 -29.22
CA MET A 235 -9.65 5.80 -29.98
C MET A 235 -8.78 6.82 -29.25
N LEU A 236 -9.39 7.85 -28.64
CA LEU A 236 -8.70 8.82 -27.80
C LEU A 236 -8.05 8.14 -26.60
N ARG A 237 -8.76 7.21 -25.96
CA ARG A 237 -8.22 6.42 -24.86
C ARG A 237 -7.05 5.54 -25.30
N PHE A 238 -7.15 4.91 -26.47
CA PHE A 238 -6.06 4.12 -27.05
C PHE A 238 -4.83 4.98 -27.36
N SER A 239 -5.05 6.19 -27.88
CA SER A 239 -3.99 7.18 -28.16
C SER A 239 -3.30 7.65 -26.88
N CYS A 240 -4.05 7.84 -25.79
CA CYS A 240 -3.47 8.15 -24.48
C CYS A 240 -2.52 7.06 -23.96
N PHE A 241 -2.70 5.78 -24.31
CA PHE A 241 -1.74 4.73 -23.91
C PHE A 241 -0.36 4.91 -24.56
N PHE A 242 -0.29 5.46 -25.77
CA PHE A 242 0.98 5.77 -26.45
C PHE A 242 1.62 7.05 -25.96
N MET A 243 0.82 8.00 -25.46
CA MET A 243 1.27 9.33 -25.03
C MET A 243 1.47 9.46 -23.50
N ALA A 244 1.17 8.41 -22.73
CA ALA A 244 1.23 8.43 -21.28
C ALA A 244 2.67 8.28 -20.75
N SER A 245 3.14 9.31 -20.03
CA SER A 245 4.47 9.37 -19.39
C SER A 245 4.56 8.61 -18.05
N ASN A 246 3.47 7.96 -17.58
CA ASN A 246 3.37 7.39 -16.23
C ASN A 246 3.43 5.85 -16.22
N LYS A 247 4.26 5.27 -15.34
CA LYS A 247 4.50 3.81 -15.20
C LYS A 247 3.20 3.00 -14.99
N TYR A 248 2.19 3.61 -14.35
CA TYR A 248 0.89 3.03 -14.02
C TYR A 248 -0.15 3.10 -15.15
N GLN A 249 0.14 3.83 -16.23
CA GLN A 249 -0.75 3.99 -17.40
C GLN A 249 -0.28 3.19 -18.61
N SER A 250 0.80 2.41 -18.48
CA SER A 250 1.39 1.65 -19.59
C SER A 250 0.60 0.37 -19.92
N PHE A 251 0.61 -0.01 -21.20
CA PHE A 251 -0.05 -1.21 -21.75
C PHE A 251 0.33 -2.52 -21.03
N ARG A 252 1.52 -2.58 -20.41
CA ARG A 252 2.01 -3.72 -19.61
C ARG A 252 1.30 -3.89 -18.27
N ALA A 253 0.60 -2.86 -17.76
CA ALA A 253 -0.21 -2.97 -16.55
C ALA A 253 -1.58 -3.65 -16.80
N LEU A 254 -1.99 -3.79 -18.07
CA LEU A 254 -3.30 -4.35 -18.46
C LEU A 254 -3.31 -5.90 -18.53
N PHE A 255 -2.15 -6.53 -18.76
CA PHE A 255 -2.04 -7.98 -18.94
C PHE A 255 -1.24 -8.64 -17.81
N PRO A 256 -1.89 -9.19 -16.77
CA PRO A 256 -1.22 -9.90 -15.69
C PRO A 256 -0.86 -11.34 -16.09
N ILE A 257 0.14 -11.53 -16.94
CA ILE A 257 0.63 -12.86 -17.36
C ILE A 257 1.67 -13.39 -16.35
N SER A 258 1.31 -13.47 -15.06
CA SER A 258 2.19 -14.09 -14.04
C SER A 258 1.40 -14.98 -13.08
N ARG A 259 1.89 -16.21 -12.87
CA ARG A 259 1.31 -17.22 -11.97
C ARG A 259 1.15 -16.75 -10.52
N GLN A 260 1.98 -15.81 -10.07
CA GLN A 260 1.89 -15.25 -8.71
C GLN A 260 0.62 -14.39 -8.54
N ARG A 261 0.21 -13.66 -9.59
CA ARG A 261 -0.98 -12.80 -9.57
C ARG A 261 -2.29 -13.58 -9.56
N TRP A 262 -2.27 -14.85 -9.97
CA TRP A 262 -3.44 -15.75 -9.91
C TRP A 262 -3.79 -16.16 -8.48
N LYS A 263 -2.78 -16.45 -7.64
CA LYS A 263 -3.00 -16.72 -6.21
C LYS A 263 -3.52 -15.48 -5.50
N ASP A 264 -2.93 -14.32 -5.78
CA ASP A 264 -3.36 -13.03 -5.21
C ASP A 264 -4.78 -12.63 -5.65
N LEU A 265 -5.19 -12.97 -6.87
CA LEU A 265 -6.55 -12.75 -7.38
C LEU A 265 -7.57 -13.54 -6.57
N PHE A 266 -7.32 -14.84 -6.36
CA PHE A 266 -8.25 -15.73 -5.67
C PHE A 266 -8.40 -15.36 -4.18
N THR A 267 -7.29 -15.07 -3.50
CA THR A 267 -7.33 -14.59 -2.11
C THR A 267 -8.06 -13.26 -2.00
N THR A 268 -7.82 -12.32 -2.92
CA THR A 268 -8.49 -11.01 -2.88
C THR A 268 -9.98 -11.11 -3.19
N ALA A 269 -10.37 -11.90 -4.20
CA ALA A 269 -11.79 -12.13 -4.50
C ALA A 269 -12.52 -12.80 -3.34
N TRP A 270 -11.89 -13.79 -2.69
CA TRP A 270 -12.42 -14.45 -1.50
C TRP A 270 -12.54 -13.49 -0.31
N ASP A 271 -11.54 -12.64 -0.06
CA ASP A 271 -11.56 -11.68 1.04
C ASP A 271 -12.62 -10.58 0.86
N TYR A 272 -12.88 -10.14 -0.38
CA TYR A 272 -13.98 -9.22 -0.69
C TYR A 272 -15.36 -9.89 -0.53
N VAL A 273 -15.53 -11.14 -0.98
CA VAL A 273 -16.79 -11.90 -0.81
C VAL A 273 -17.04 -12.23 0.66
N CYS A 274 -16.00 -12.49 1.44
CA CYS A 274 -16.07 -12.77 2.87
C CYS A 274 -16.00 -11.53 3.77
N ALA A 275 -16.03 -10.32 3.20
CA ALA A 275 -15.97 -9.04 3.93
C ALA A 275 -14.79 -8.93 4.92
N ARG A 276 -13.64 -9.55 4.61
CA ARG A 276 -12.40 -9.47 5.41
C ARG A 276 -11.51 -8.32 4.90
N SER A 277 -12.00 -7.08 4.95
CA SER A 277 -11.29 -5.89 4.44
C SER A 277 -10.01 -5.51 5.22
N ALA A 278 -9.76 -6.13 6.38
CA ALA A 278 -8.67 -5.77 7.28
C ALA A 278 -7.29 -6.31 6.85
N LEU A 279 -7.21 -7.34 5.99
CA LEU A 279 -5.95 -8.03 5.65
C LEU A 279 -5.56 -7.95 4.17
N ALA A 280 -6.39 -7.37 3.30
CA ALA A 280 -6.10 -7.33 1.87
C ALA A 280 -4.88 -6.42 1.57
N PRO A 281 -3.86 -6.89 0.84
CA PRO A 281 -2.72 -6.07 0.45
C PRO A 281 -3.17 -4.90 -0.41
N ARG A 282 -2.97 -3.66 0.07
CA ARG A 282 -3.31 -2.43 -0.66
C ARG A 282 -2.24 -2.11 -1.71
N TYR A 283 -2.66 -2.09 -2.96
CA TYR A 283 -1.87 -1.63 -4.12
C TYR A 283 -2.18 -0.15 -4.41
N ILE A 284 -1.19 0.62 -4.88
CA ILE A 284 -1.37 2.06 -5.20
C ILE A 284 -2.13 2.22 -6.54
N GLY A 285 -1.87 1.33 -7.50
CA GLY A 285 -2.43 1.41 -8.84
C GLY A 285 -3.73 0.63 -9.02
N HIS A 286 -3.62 -0.69 -9.26
CA HIS A 286 -4.77 -1.55 -9.53
C HIS A 286 -4.64 -2.88 -8.83
N ASN A 287 -5.67 -3.27 -8.08
CA ASN A 287 -5.84 -4.61 -7.54
C ASN A 287 -5.85 -5.64 -8.69
N PRO A 288 -5.23 -6.83 -8.57
CA PRO A 288 -5.28 -7.89 -9.58
C PRO A 288 -6.70 -8.19 -10.11
N LEU A 289 -7.72 -8.13 -9.25
CA LEU A 289 -9.12 -8.29 -9.65
C LEU A 289 -9.59 -7.14 -10.55
N GLN A 290 -9.16 -5.92 -10.24
CA GLN A 290 -9.48 -4.72 -10.99
C GLN A 290 -8.79 -4.73 -12.37
N GLN A 291 -7.58 -5.28 -12.49
CA GLN A 291 -6.89 -5.47 -13.78
C GLN A 291 -7.66 -6.44 -14.70
N TRP A 292 -8.11 -7.58 -14.18
CA TRP A 292 -8.92 -8.54 -14.95
C TRP A 292 -10.27 -7.96 -15.37
N THR A 293 -10.95 -7.25 -14.48
CA THR A 293 -12.20 -6.57 -14.81
C THR A 293 -12.00 -5.54 -15.91
N TYR A 294 -10.91 -4.76 -15.89
CA TYR A 294 -10.63 -3.82 -16.98
C TYR A 294 -10.39 -4.52 -18.32
N THR A 295 -9.59 -5.59 -18.34
CA THR A 295 -9.36 -6.36 -19.57
C THR A 295 -10.67 -6.93 -20.10
N GLY A 296 -11.51 -7.50 -19.22
CA GLY A 296 -12.84 -7.99 -19.60
C GLY A 296 -13.74 -6.88 -20.16
N VAL A 297 -13.75 -5.71 -19.53
CA VAL A 297 -14.54 -4.55 -19.99
C VAL A 297 -14.05 -4.02 -21.32
N TYR A 298 -12.74 -3.95 -21.57
CA TYR A 298 -12.20 -3.54 -22.88
C TYR A 298 -12.54 -4.52 -23.99
N VAL A 299 -12.48 -5.84 -23.71
CA VAL A 299 -12.93 -6.86 -24.64
C VAL A 299 -14.42 -6.69 -24.93
N LEU A 300 -15.24 -6.48 -23.90
CA LEU A 300 -16.68 -6.26 -24.05
C LEU A 300 -16.98 -5.01 -24.88
N PHE A 301 -16.28 -3.90 -24.65
CA PHE A 301 -16.40 -2.68 -25.47
C PHE A 301 -16.05 -2.94 -26.93
N THR A 302 -14.94 -3.63 -27.16
CA THR A 302 -14.49 -3.97 -28.52
C THR A 302 -15.54 -4.82 -29.23
N THR A 303 -16.09 -5.84 -28.55
CA THR A 303 -17.17 -6.68 -29.08
C THR A 303 -18.41 -5.85 -29.42
N MET A 304 -18.83 -4.93 -28.54
CA MET A 304 -20.00 -4.07 -28.79
C MET A 304 -19.78 -3.11 -29.96
N VAL A 305 -18.59 -2.51 -30.07
CA VAL A 305 -18.24 -1.66 -31.21
C VAL A 305 -18.24 -2.46 -32.50
N VAL A 306 -17.57 -3.61 -32.54
CA VAL A 306 -17.46 -4.44 -33.74
C VAL A 306 -18.84 -4.96 -34.19
N THR A 307 -19.65 -5.48 -33.27
CA THR A 307 -21.00 -5.96 -33.59
C THR A 307 -21.95 -4.81 -33.96
N GLY A 308 -21.84 -3.66 -33.29
CA GLY A 308 -22.64 -2.47 -33.61
C GLY A 308 -22.31 -1.88 -34.98
N LEU A 309 -21.02 -1.76 -35.32
CA LEU A 309 -20.57 -1.29 -36.62
C LEU A 309 -20.93 -2.28 -37.73
N ALA A 310 -20.84 -3.59 -37.47
CA ALA A 310 -21.30 -4.61 -38.42
C ALA A 310 -22.80 -4.50 -38.74
N LEU A 311 -23.64 -4.26 -37.72
CA LEU A 311 -25.07 -4.03 -37.91
C LEU A 311 -25.37 -2.68 -38.59
N TYR A 312 -24.58 -1.65 -38.31
CA TYR A 312 -24.70 -0.34 -38.96
C TYR A 312 -24.31 -0.39 -40.43
N ALA A 313 -23.28 -1.16 -40.78
CA ALA A 313 -22.78 -1.31 -42.14
C ALA A 313 -23.83 -1.89 -43.11
N LEU A 314 -24.81 -2.65 -42.61
CA LEU A 314 -25.92 -3.19 -43.40
C LEU A 314 -26.80 -2.10 -44.05
N TYR A 315 -26.71 -0.85 -43.59
CA TYR A 315 -27.50 0.25 -44.13
C TYR A 315 -27.10 0.65 -45.55
N GLU A 316 -25.80 0.59 -45.89
CA GLU A 316 -25.28 0.96 -47.22
C GLU A 316 -24.28 -0.10 -47.72
N PRO A 317 -24.75 -1.15 -48.40
CA PRO A 317 -23.91 -2.26 -48.87
C PRO A 317 -22.83 -1.88 -49.89
N ARG A 318 -22.95 -0.69 -50.52
CA ARG A 318 -22.03 -0.19 -51.55
C ARG A 318 -20.81 0.55 -50.98
N HIS A 319 -20.82 0.86 -49.68
CA HIS A 319 -19.76 1.62 -49.04
C HIS A 319 -18.60 0.72 -48.61
N TRP A 320 -17.35 1.19 -48.66
CA TRP A 320 -16.16 0.42 -48.26
C TRP A 320 -16.25 -0.15 -46.83
N PHE A 321 -17.01 0.53 -45.97
CA PHE A 321 -17.28 0.15 -44.59
C PHE A 321 -18.02 -1.20 -44.50
N TYR A 322 -18.86 -1.54 -45.48
CA TYR A 322 -19.54 -2.82 -45.55
C TYR A 322 -18.55 -3.99 -45.68
N HIS A 323 -17.58 -3.88 -46.59
CA HIS A 323 -16.61 -4.95 -46.85
C HIS A 323 -15.69 -5.25 -45.66
N LEU A 324 -15.45 -4.29 -44.76
CA LEU A 324 -14.60 -4.48 -43.58
C LEU A 324 -15.29 -5.34 -42.49
N PHE A 325 -16.61 -5.23 -42.35
CA PHE A 325 -17.35 -5.90 -41.27
C PHE A 325 -18.22 -7.08 -41.73
N MET A 326 -18.46 -7.21 -43.05
CA MET A 326 -19.22 -8.33 -43.64
C MET A 326 -18.69 -9.73 -43.26
N PRO A 327 -17.36 -10.00 -43.19
CA PRO A 327 -16.86 -11.34 -42.85
C PRO A 327 -17.35 -11.84 -41.47
N LEU A 328 -17.55 -10.94 -40.52
CA LEU A 328 -18.10 -11.28 -39.21
C LEU A 328 -19.57 -11.71 -39.32
N ASN A 329 -20.33 -10.96 -40.11
CA ASN A 329 -21.75 -11.18 -40.31
C ASN A 329 -22.03 -12.44 -41.13
N ASP A 330 -21.16 -12.77 -42.08
CA ASP A 330 -21.25 -13.98 -42.90
C ASP A 330 -20.87 -15.24 -42.10
N LEU A 331 -19.91 -15.15 -41.18
CA LEU A 331 -19.49 -16.26 -40.33
C LEU A 331 -20.51 -16.58 -39.22
N ILE A 332 -21.02 -15.54 -38.55
CA ILE A 332 -21.87 -15.69 -37.36
C ILE A 332 -23.36 -15.64 -37.71
N GLY A 333 -23.74 -14.89 -38.75
CA GLY A 333 -25.12 -14.61 -39.13
C GLY A 333 -25.71 -13.37 -38.44
N ILE A 334 -26.45 -12.56 -39.20
CA ILE A 334 -27.09 -11.31 -38.73
C ILE A 334 -27.89 -11.48 -37.43
N PRO A 335 -28.74 -12.53 -37.28
CA PRO A 335 -29.53 -12.70 -36.06
C PRO A 335 -28.66 -12.95 -34.83
N TYR A 336 -27.57 -13.71 -34.99
CA TYR A 336 -26.64 -14.02 -33.92
C TYR A 336 -25.77 -12.82 -33.55
N VAL A 337 -25.34 -12.00 -34.53
CA VAL A 337 -24.65 -10.73 -34.25
C VAL A 337 -25.53 -9.80 -33.41
N ARG A 338 -26.83 -9.72 -33.73
CA ARG A 338 -27.80 -8.95 -32.94
C ARG A 338 -27.97 -9.52 -31.54
N LEU A 339 -28.02 -10.85 -31.39
CA LEU A 339 -28.11 -11.52 -30.10
C LEU A 339 -26.88 -11.23 -29.24
N VAL A 340 -25.67 -11.36 -29.80
CA VAL A 340 -24.41 -11.05 -29.10
C VAL A 340 -24.38 -9.59 -28.66
N HIS A 341 -24.83 -8.67 -29.51
CA HIS A 341 -24.92 -7.25 -29.16
C HIS A 341 -25.92 -7.01 -28.02
N LEU A 342 -27.08 -7.67 -28.02
CA LEU A 342 -28.07 -7.57 -26.94
C LEU A 342 -27.54 -8.15 -25.62
N ILE A 343 -26.88 -9.31 -25.66
CA ILE A 343 -26.25 -9.93 -24.49
C ILE A 343 -25.17 -9.01 -23.93
N GLY A 344 -24.33 -8.43 -24.80
CA GLY A 344 -23.28 -7.50 -24.39
C GLY A 344 -23.82 -6.25 -23.70
N MET A 345 -24.96 -5.72 -24.14
CA MET A 345 -25.67 -4.64 -23.45
C MET A 345 -26.06 -5.03 -22.01
N TRP A 346 -26.64 -6.22 -21.80
CA TRP A 346 -26.99 -6.71 -20.46
C TRP A 346 -25.76 -6.90 -19.58
N CYS A 347 -24.66 -7.43 -20.13
CA CYS A 347 -23.39 -7.52 -19.42
C CYS A 347 -22.88 -6.14 -18.97
N PHE A 348 -23.02 -5.11 -19.81
CA PHE A 348 -22.65 -3.74 -19.45
C PHE A 348 -23.51 -3.17 -18.32
N ILE A 349 -24.81 -3.42 -18.32
CA ILE A 349 -25.71 -2.97 -17.25
C ILE A 349 -25.31 -3.60 -15.91
N ILE A 350 -25.12 -4.93 -15.89
CA ILE A 350 -24.70 -5.66 -14.67
C ILE A 350 -23.34 -5.15 -14.19
N PHE A 351 -22.38 -5.00 -15.11
CA PHE A 351 -21.06 -4.47 -14.78
C PHE A 351 -21.14 -3.07 -14.17
N ALA A 352 -21.93 -2.16 -14.76
CA ALA A 352 -22.10 -0.80 -14.25
C ALA A 352 -22.67 -0.80 -12.82
N MET A 353 -23.68 -1.64 -12.55
CA MET A 353 -24.26 -1.78 -11.21
C MET A 353 -23.24 -2.26 -10.18
N VAL A 354 -22.50 -3.32 -10.50
CA VAL A 354 -21.45 -3.87 -9.62
C VAL A 354 -20.32 -2.87 -9.40
N HIS A 355 -19.90 -2.18 -10.47
CA HIS A 355 -18.84 -1.18 -10.42
C HIS A 355 -19.21 0.00 -9.50
N VAL A 356 -20.43 0.52 -9.59
CA VAL A 356 -20.92 1.58 -8.71
C VAL A 356 -21.01 1.10 -7.27
N TYR A 357 -21.56 -0.09 -7.03
CA TYR A 357 -21.65 -0.68 -5.69
C TYR A 357 -20.28 -0.81 -5.03
N LEU A 358 -19.30 -1.42 -5.71
CA LEU A 358 -17.95 -1.58 -5.18
C LEU A 358 -17.24 -0.25 -4.97
N SER A 359 -17.50 0.74 -5.82
CA SER A 359 -16.95 2.08 -5.66
C SER A 359 -17.49 2.76 -4.39
N ILE A 360 -18.78 2.62 -4.09
CA ILE A 360 -19.41 3.16 -2.88
C ILE A 360 -18.90 2.42 -1.64
N LEU A 361 -18.83 1.10 -1.71
CA LEU A 361 -18.32 0.26 -0.62
C LEU A 361 -16.88 0.64 -0.26
N SER A 362 -15.99 0.77 -1.26
CA SER A 362 -14.59 1.20 -1.06
C SER A 362 -14.50 2.63 -0.51
N GLY A 363 -15.39 3.53 -0.94
CA GLY A 363 -15.46 4.89 -0.42
C GLY A 363 -15.83 4.94 1.07
N ASN A 364 -16.81 4.12 1.49
CA ASN A 364 -17.38 4.17 2.84
C ASN A 364 -16.63 3.28 3.85
N VAL A 365 -16.29 2.05 3.46
CA VAL A 365 -15.70 1.04 4.33
C VAL A 365 -14.17 1.17 4.37
N ASP A 366 -13.53 1.26 3.21
CA ASP A 366 -12.07 1.31 3.13
C ASP A 366 -11.53 2.74 3.32
N ARG A 367 -12.43 3.76 3.32
CA ARG A 367 -12.09 5.20 3.36
C ARG A 367 -11.04 5.56 2.29
N ASP A 368 -11.04 4.83 1.18
CA ASP A 368 -9.97 4.86 0.21
C ASP A 368 -10.08 6.03 -0.77
N GLY A 369 -11.15 6.84 -0.68
CA GLY A 369 -11.31 8.08 -1.44
C GLY A 369 -11.34 7.88 -2.96
N THR A 370 -11.57 6.67 -3.43
CA THR A 370 -11.54 6.25 -4.85
C THR A 370 -12.56 7.01 -5.69
N ILE A 371 -13.81 7.14 -5.25
CA ILE A 371 -14.83 7.97 -5.92
C ILE A 371 -14.40 9.44 -5.94
N SER A 372 -13.99 9.97 -4.79
CA SER A 372 -13.55 11.37 -4.69
C SER A 372 -12.36 11.66 -5.62
N SER A 373 -11.48 10.69 -5.84
CA SER A 373 -10.35 10.82 -6.76
C SER A 373 -10.76 10.87 -8.24
N MET A 374 -11.88 10.27 -8.63
CA MET A 374 -12.41 10.36 -10.01
C MET A 374 -13.05 11.72 -10.32
N PHE A 375 -13.53 12.42 -9.30
CA PHE A 375 -14.03 13.80 -9.46
C PHE A 375 -12.92 14.84 -9.25
N SER A 376 -12.10 14.69 -8.22
CA SER A 376 -11.10 15.69 -7.80
C SER A 376 -9.69 15.48 -8.35
N GLY A 377 -9.36 14.29 -8.87
CA GLY A 377 -8.06 13.97 -9.51
C GLY A 377 -6.99 13.48 -8.53
N GLY A 378 -7.21 13.61 -7.23
CA GLY A 378 -6.25 13.19 -6.21
C GLY A 378 -6.86 12.36 -5.09
N ARG A 379 -6.00 11.61 -4.42
CA ARG A 379 -6.33 10.72 -3.31
C ARG A 379 -5.66 11.25 -2.05
N TRP A 380 -6.42 11.34 -0.96
CA TRP A 380 -5.89 11.69 0.35
C TRP A 380 -5.41 10.42 1.03
N LEU A 381 -4.09 10.25 1.14
CA LEU A 381 -3.47 9.08 1.76
C LEU A 381 -2.97 9.45 3.17
N ARG A 382 -3.25 8.62 4.17
CA ARG A 382 -2.72 8.83 5.54
C ARG A 382 -1.21 8.56 5.55
N LYS A 383 -0.43 9.47 6.15
CA LYS A 383 1.02 9.31 6.32
C LYS A 383 1.31 8.09 7.22
N GLY A 384 2.24 7.22 6.80
CA GLY A 384 2.72 6.07 7.58
C GLY A 384 2.20 4.69 7.15
N VAL A 385 1.50 4.59 6.01
CA VAL A 385 1.12 3.30 5.42
C VAL A 385 2.11 2.97 4.30
N LYS A 386 2.88 1.89 4.45
CA LYS A 386 3.69 1.34 3.35
C LYS A 386 2.75 0.65 2.36
N PHE A 387 2.83 1.06 1.10
CA PHE A 387 2.18 0.35 0.01
C PHE A 387 3.17 -0.63 -0.60
N ARG A 388 2.68 -1.77 -1.09
CA ARG A 388 3.56 -2.79 -1.73
C ARG A 388 4.24 -2.32 -3.02
N ASP A 389 3.81 -1.17 -3.55
CA ASP A 389 4.31 -0.57 -4.80
C ASP A 389 5.20 0.68 -4.57
N GLU A 390 5.50 1.04 -3.31
CA GLU A 390 6.62 1.95 -2.98
C GLU A 390 7.94 1.15 -2.96
#